data_AF-A0A7Y3KCZ7-F1
#
_entry.id   AF-A0A7Y3KCZ7-F1
#
_cell.length_a   1.000
_cell.length_b   1.000
_cell.length_c   1.000
_cell.angle_alpha   90.00
_cell.angle_beta   90.00
_cell.angle_gamma   90.00
#
_symmetry.space_group_name_H-M   'P 1'
#
loop_
_entity.id
_entity.type
_entity.pdbx_description
1 polymer ?
#
loop_
_entity_poly.entity_id
_entity_poly.type
_entity_poly.pdbx_seq_one_letter_code
_entity_poly.pdbx_strand_id
1 'polypeptide(L)'
;MNIAIHIPTYTRDHDTFPIPLHSHYGYWESLVENFLAKSNAIEIHCWHEENEIIEEIASLHPQAFQMSKEENLTIFKGNTTSLLAEYLLHNFKSANGNFKWFTVNLIKDNETRFHSGHWGTEFFIPNVLEEEIRWIKGIVPDDTSLLQF
;
A
#
# COMPACT_ATOMS: atom_id res chain seq x y z
N MET A 1 -14.42 -1.24 14.67
CA MET A 1 -14.85 -0.25 13.67
C MET A 1 -14.02 -0.46 12.43
N ASN A 2 -14.60 -0.37 11.25
CA ASN A 2 -13.84 -0.41 10.01
C ASN A 2 -13.80 0.99 9.39
N ILE A 3 -12.72 1.32 8.70
CA ILE A 3 -12.63 2.57 7.96
C ILE A 3 -12.21 2.34 6.52
N ALA A 4 -12.80 3.14 5.63
CA ALA A 4 -12.36 3.30 4.26
C ALA A 4 -11.88 4.75 4.07
N ILE A 5 -10.75 4.91 3.40
CA ILE A 5 -10.09 6.18 3.18
C ILE A 5 -9.86 6.34 1.69
N HIS A 6 -10.24 7.50 1.15
CA HIS A 6 -9.96 7.88 -0.23
C HIS A 6 -9.19 9.20 -0.24
N ILE A 7 -7.92 9.12 -0.61
CA ILE A 7 -7.04 10.27 -0.80
C ILE A 7 -7.51 11.02 -2.04
N PRO A 8 -7.63 12.36 -2.00
CA PRO A 8 -8.04 13.14 -3.16
C PRO A 8 -6.94 13.10 -4.21
N THR A 9 -7.34 12.87 -5.45
CA THR A 9 -6.41 12.62 -6.56
C THR A 9 -6.81 13.44 -7.79
N TYR A 10 -5.85 13.57 -8.70
CA TYR A 10 -6.06 13.99 -10.08
C TYR A 10 -5.31 13.03 -10.99
N THR A 11 -5.70 12.99 -12.27
CA THR A 11 -4.94 12.29 -13.30
C THR A 11 -4.31 13.30 -14.26
N ARG A 12 -3.21 12.93 -14.91
CA ARG A 12 -2.67 13.71 -16.03
C ARG A 12 -3.52 13.46 -17.28
N ASP A 13 -3.50 14.39 -18.22
CA ASP A 13 -4.24 14.24 -19.47
C ASP A 13 -3.90 12.92 -20.16
N HIS A 14 -4.93 12.12 -20.48
CA HIS A 14 -4.83 10.78 -21.10
C HIS A 14 -4.17 9.68 -20.24
N ASP A 15 -4.01 9.91 -18.93
CA ASP A 15 -3.54 8.91 -17.97
C ASP A 15 -4.69 8.47 -17.04
N THR A 16 -4.68 7.21 -16.59
CA THR A 16 -5.59 6.70 -15.56
C THR A 16 -4.92 6.59 -14.20
N PHE A 17 -3.61 6.87 -14.10
CA PHE A 17 -2.86 6.81 -12.86
C PHE A 17 -3.28 7.93 -11.90
N PRO A 18 -3.85 7.61 -10.72
CA PRO A 18 -4.23 8.61 -9.74
C PRO A 18 -3.01 9.15 -9.01
N ILE A 19 -2.85 10.47 -9.04
CA ILE A 19 -1.79 11.17 -8.31
C ILE A 19 -2.46 11.93 -7.16
N PRO A 20 -1.99 11.79 -5.90
CA PRO A 20 -2.52 12.59 -4.79
C PRO A 20 -2.51 14.09 -5.14
N LEU A 21 -3.54 14.83 -4.76
CA LEU A 21 -3.70 16.26 -5.12
C LEU A 21 -2.52 17.12 -4.64
N HIS A 22 -1.97 16.78 -3.47
CA HIS A 22 -0.77 17.41 -2.92
C HIS A 22 0.54 16.80 -3.44
N SER A 23 0.46 15.93 -4.45
CA SER A 23 1.54 15.19 -5.13
C SER A 23 2.52 14.48 -4.20
N HIS A 24 2.16 14.26 -2.94
CA HIS A 24 3.06 13.74 -1.91
C HIS A 24 2.33 12.62 -1.15
N TYR A 25 2.88 11.42 -1.22
CA TYR A 25 2.48 10.26 -0.41
C TYR A 25 2.97 10.41 1.05
N GLY A 26 2.91 11.60 1.65
CA GLY A 26 3.48 11.89 2.97
C GLY A 26 2.85 11.07 4.10
N TYR A 27 1.63 10.57 3.88
CA TYR A 27 0.94 9.66 4.78
C TYR A 27 1.47 8.23 4.77
N TRP A 28 2.17 7.81 3.70
CA TRP A 28 2.48 6.40 3.44
C TRP A 28 3.36 5.79 4.53
N GLU A 29 4.52 6.40 4.79
CA GLU A 29 5.49 5.87 5.74
C GLU A 29 4.88 5.68 7.13
N SER A 30 4.19 6.71 7.64
CA SER A 30 3.55 6.66 8.95
C SER A 30 2.46 5.60 9.04
N LEU A 31 1.59 5.49 8.02
CA LEU A 31 0.56 4.46 7.97
C LEU A 31 1.19 3.06 7.98
N VAL A 32 2.09 2.82 7.04
CA VAL A 32 2.68 1.50 6.81
C VAL A 32 3.56 1.07 7.98
N GLU A 33 4.31 1.97 8.61
CA GLU A 33 5.10 1.67 9.81
C GLU A 33 4.22 1.17 10.95
N ASN A 34 3.13 1.90 11.27
CA ASN A 34 2.21 1.53 12.34
C ASN A 34 1.55 0.16 12.11
N PHE A 35 1.15 -0.13 10.87
CA PHE A 35 0.48 -1.40 10.56
C PHE A 35 1.44 -2.56 10.33
N LEU A 36 2.67 -2.31 9.85
CA LEU A 36 3.72 -3.33 9.75
C LEU A 36 4.05 -3.91 11.12
N ALA A 37 4.10 -3.08 12.16
CA ALA A 37 4.32 -3.51 13.54
C ALA A 37 3.24 -4.49 14.06
N LYS A 38 2.07 -4.53 13.40
CA LYS A 38 0.92 -5.36 13.76
C LYS A 38 0.74 -6.57 12.84
N SER A 39 1.64 -6.78 11.89
CA SER A 39 1.52 -7.78 10.81
C SER A 39 2.66 -8.81 10.83
N ASN A 40 2.38 -10.01 10.32
CA ASN A 40 3.38 -11.07 10.12
C ASN A 40 3.55 -11.49 8.66
N ALA A 41 2.72 -10.97 7.75
CA ALA A 41 2.87 -11.18 6.32
C ALA A 41 2.57 -9.91 5.53
N ILE A 42 3.17 -9.82 4.34
CA ILE A 42 3.01 -8.77 3.36
C ILE A 42 2.56 -9.42 2.05
N GLU A 43 1.63 -8.76 1.36
CA GLU A 43 1.20 -9.14 0.02
C GLU A 43 1.19 -7.89 -0.88
N ILE A 44 1.82 -7.99 -2.06
CA ILE A 44 1.96 -6.89 -3.02
C ILE A 44 1.37 -7.35 -4.34
N HIS A 45 0.49 -6.54 -4.94
CA HIS A 45 -0.05 -6.81 -6.27
C HIS A 45 0.46 -5.77 -7.27
N CYS A 46 0.89 -6.25 -8.44
CA CYS A 46 1.30 -5.44 -9.59
C CYS A 46 0.52 -5.89 -10.82
N TRP A 47 0.29 -5.00 -11.77
CA TRP A 47 -0.22 -5.39 -13.08
C TRP A 47 0.81 -6.23 -13.84
N HIS A 48 0.37 -7.18 -14.67
CA HIS A 48 1.27 -8.05 -15.44
C HIS A 48 2.25 -7.27 -16.34
N GLU A 49 1.84 -6.10 -16.80
CA GLU A 49 2.62 -5.25 -17.70
C GLU A 49 3.74 -4.47 -16.97
N GLU A 50 3.68 -4.36 -15.64
CA GLU A 50 4.66 -3.65 -14.80
C GLU A 50 5.95 -4.48 -14.58
N ASN A 51 6.55 -4.96 -15.69
CA ASN A 51 7.67 -5.90 -15.67
C ASN A 51 8.87 -5.41 -14.85
N GLU A 52 9.23 -4.13 -14.93
CA GLU A 52 10.36 -3.56 -14.17
C GLU A 52 10.13 -3.67 -12.64
N ILE A 53 8.91 -3.40 -12.18
CA ILE A 53 8.54 -3.50 -10.76
C ILE A 53 8.49 -4.98 -10.33
N ILE A 54 7.96 -5.85 -11.19
CA ILE A 54 7.92 -7.31 -10.95
C ILE A 54 9.34 -7.87 -10.82
N GLU A 55 10.25 -7.50 -11.73
CA GLU A 55 11.64 -7.92 -11.70
C GLU A 55 12.38 -7.38 -10.48
N GLU A 56 12.14 -6.11 -10.11
CA GLU A 56 12.64 -5.52 -8.88
C GLU A 56 12.23 -6.36 -7.66
N ILE A 57 10.94 -6.62 -7.48
CA ILE A 57 10.44 -7.39 -6.33
C ILE A 57 10.96 -8.84 -6.35
N ALA A 58 11.01 -9.48 -7.51
CA ALA A 58 11.54 -10.84 -7.64
C ALA A 58 13.04 -10.92 -7.29
N SER A 59 13.79 -9.84 -7.53
CA SER A 59 15.20 -9.73 -7.15
C SER A 59 15.42 -9.47 -5.65
N LEU A 60 14.39 -8.95 -4.95
CA LEU A 60 14.40 -8.77 -3.49
C LEU A 60 14.30 -10.13 -2.81
N HIS A 61 15.45 -10.78 -2.72
CA HIS A 61 15.66 -12.07 -2.06
C HIS A 61 14.66 -13.14 -2.54
N PRO A 62 15.01 -14.01 -3.52
CA PRO A 62 14.07 -14.94 -4.18
C PRO A 62 13.26 -15.88 -3.27
N GLN A 63 13.62 -15.99 -1.99
CA GLN A 63 12.90 -16.78 -0.98
C GLN A 63 11.96 -15.96 -0.08
N ALA A 64 11.99 -14.63 -0.15
CA ALA A 64 11.18 -13.76 0.69
C ALA A 64 9.71 -13.71 0.25
N PHE A 65 9.45 -13.90 -1.04
CA PHE A 65 8.10 -13.92 -1.61
C PHE A 65 7.82 -15.23 -2.35
N GLN A 66 6.59 -15.71 -2.20
CA GLN A 66 5.95 -16.60 -3.16
C GLN A 66 5.26 -15.73 -4.21
N MET A 67 5.50 -16.03 -5.48
CA MET A 67 4.90 -15.33 -6.61
C MET A 67 3.79 -16.20 -7.22
N SER A 68 2.61 -15.63 -7.41
CA SER A 68 1.50 -16.21 -8.18
C SER A 68 1.01 -15.21 -9.22
N LYS A 69 0.26 -15.70 -10.21
CA LYS A 69 -0.45 -14.87 -11.19
C LYS A 69 -1.94 -15.15 -11.07
N GLU A 70 -2.73 -14.11 -10.93
CA GLU A 70 -4.19 -14.17 -10.81
C GLU A 70 -4.78 -13.09 -11.70
N GLU A 71 -5.67 -13.47 -12.62
CA GLU A 71 -6.24 -12.55 -13.63
C GLU A 71 -5.14 -11.75 -14.36
N ASN A 72 -5.11 -10.43 -14.21
CA ASN A 72 -4.11 -9.52 -14.79
C ASN A 72 -3.07 -9.04 -13.75
N LEU A 73 -3.02 -9.67 -12.58
CA LEU A 73 -2.15 -9.31 -11.47
C LEU A 73 -1.06 -10.35 -11.22
N THR A 74 0.15 -9.86 -10.95
CA THR A 74 1.24 -10.64 -10.36
C THR A 74 1.23 -10.34 -8.87
N ILE A 75 1.09 -11.38 -8.06
CA ILE A 75 0.94 -11.28 -6.62
C ILE A 75 2.19 -11.85 -5.96
N PHE A 76 2.78 -11.06 -5.07
CA PHE A 76 3.90 -11.46 -4.22
C PHE A 76 3.44 -11.56 -2.77
N LYS A 77 3.64 -12.70 -2.12
CA LYS A 77 3.24 -12.92 -0.74
C LYS A 77 4.37 -13.50 0.10
N GLY A 78 4.65 -12.90 1.25
CA GLY A 78 5.81 -13.25 2.07
C GLY A 78 5.61 -12.94 3.54
N ASN A 79 6.41 -13.57 4.40
CA ASN A 79 6.45 -13.20 5.81
C ASN A 79 7.11 -11.82 5.97
N THR A 80 6.66 -11.04 6.94
CA THR A 80 7.29 -9.76 7.26
C THR A 80 8.73 -9.98 7.74
N THR A 81 9.69 -9.40 7.02
CA THR A 81 11.10 -9.36 7.40
C THR A 81 11.56 -7.90 7.43
N SER A 82 12.66 -7.59 8.12
CA SER A 82 13.21 -6.23 8.16
C SER A 82 13.48 -5.67 6.75
N LEU A 83 14.01 -6.51 5.85
CA LEU A 83 14.29 -6.11 4.46
C LEU A 83 13.00 -5.72 3.72
N LEU A 84 11.94 -6.51 3.85
CA LEU A 84 10.66 -6.20 3.19
C LEU A 84 9.99 -4.98 3.82
N ALA A 85 10.08 -4.82 5.14
CA ALA A 85 9.58 -3.64 5.83
C ALA A 85 10.30 -2.37 5.34
N GLU A 86 11.63 -2.40 5.26
CA GLU A 86 12.43 -1.28 4.73
C GLU A 86 12.09 -0.98 3.25
N TYR A 87 11.87 -2.02 2.45
CA TYR A 87 11.43 -1.86 1.06
C TYR A 87 10.07 -1.15 0.98
N LEU A 88 9.09 -1.59 1.77
CA LEU A 88 7.76 -0.97 1.83
C LEU A 88 7.81 0.48 2.31
N LEU A 89 8.63 0.78 3.32
CA LEU A 89 8.73 2.10 3.92
C LEU A 89 9.46 3.09 3.03
N HIS A 90 10.54 2.68 2.35
CA HIS A 90 11.46 3.63 1.73
C HIS A 90 11.57 3.52 0.21
N ASN A 91 11.07 2.46 -0.41
CA ASN A 91 11.19 2.21 -1.86
C ASN A 91 9.84 2.14 -2.57
N PHE A 92 8.82 2.81 -2.04
CA PHE A 92 7.46 2.78 -2.58
C PHE A 92 7.23 3.67 -3.81
N LYS A 93 8.18 4.55 -4.16
CA LYS A 93 8.12 5.39 -5.38
C LYS A 93 9.05 4.88 -6.47
N SER A 94 8.58 4.85 -7.70
CA SER A 94 9.41 4.58 -8.88
C SER A 94 10.28 5.80 -9.23
N ALA A 95 11.14 5.65 -10.24
CA ALA A 95 12.05 6.72 -10.69
C ALA A 95 11.33 8.00 -11.14
N ASN A 96 10.08 7.91 -11.59
CA ASN A 96 9.28 9.07 -12.00
C ASN A 96 8.46 9.69 -10.85
N GLY A 97 8.61 9.16 -9.62
CA GLY A 97 7.93 9.62 -8.42
C GLY A 97 6.54 9.03 -8.17
N ASN A 98 6.02 8.21 -9.09
CA ASN A 98 4.74 7.52 -8.92
C ASN A 98 4.87 6.37 -7.92
N PHE A 99 3.78 6.04 -7.24
CA PHE A 99 3.72 4.87 -6.38
C PHE A 99 3.82 3.58 -7.20
N LYS A 100 4.62 2.60 -6.72
CA LYS A 100 4.99 1.41 -7.51
C LYS A 100 3.88 0.37 -7.60
N TRP A 101 3.14 0.13 -6.53
CA TRP A 101 2.32 -1.08 -6.43
C TRP A 101 0.85 -0.76 -6.52
N PHE A 102 0.10 -1.56 -7.25
CA PHE A 102 -1.35 -1.38 -7.34
C PHE A 102 -2.01 -1.64 -5.97
N THR A 103 -1.60 -2.72 -5.29
CA THR A 103 -2.11 -3.10 -3.97
C THR A 103 -0.98 -3.46 -3.01
N VAL A 104 -1.14 -3.11 -1.74
CA VAL A 104 -0.36 -3.66 -0.62
C VAL A 104 -1.29 -4.08 0.51
N ASN A 105 -1.20 -5.34 0.94
CA ASN A 105 -1.87 -5.84 2.13
C ASN A 105 -0.86 -6.15 3.23
N LEU A 106 -1.13 -5.67 4.44
CA LEU A 106 -0.43 -6.08 5.65
C LEU A 106 -1.34 -7.01 6.44
N ILE A 107 -0.85 -8.23 6.69
CA ILE A 107 -1.66 -9.35 7.14
C ILE A 107 -1.14 -9.84 8.48
N LYS A 108 -2.05 -10.21 9.39
CA LYS A 108 -1.76 -10.86 10.66
C LYS A 108 -2.62 -12.09 10.81
N ASP A 109 -1.98 -13.26 10.86
CA ASP A 109 -2.66 -14.54 11.11
C ASP A 109 -3.81 -14.80 10.09
N ASN A 110 -3.53 -14.52 8.81
CA ASN A 110 -4.45 -14.56 7.67
C ASN A 110 -5.58 -13.53 7.67
N GLU A 111 -5.60 -12.58 8.60
CA GLU A 111 -6.51 -11.44 8.58
C GLU A 111 -5.80 -10.18 8.07
N THR A 112 -6.42 -9.46 7.14
CA THR A 112 -5.93 -8.14 6.71
C THR A 112 -6.02 -7.15 7.86
N ARG A 113 -4.91 -6.46 8.15
CA ARG A 113 -4.84 -5.35 9.11
C ARG A 113 -4.81 -4.00 8.43
N PHE A 114 -4.29 -3.97 7.20
CA PHE A 114 -4.23 -2.79 6.36
C PHE A 114 -4.27 -3.24 4.91
N HIS A 115 -5.16 -2.62 4.14
CA HIS A 115 -5.21 -2.75 2.69
C HIS A 115 -4.98 -1.36 2.10
N SER A 116 -4.06 -1.28 1.15
CA SER A 116 -3.90 -0.13 0.27
C SER A 116 -4.15 -0.58 -1.16
N GLY A 117 -4.99 0.15 -1.88
CA GLY A 117 -5.29 -0.06 -3.28
C GLY A 117 -5.07 1.20 -4.11
N HIS A 118 -5.20 1.03 -5.42
CA HIS A 118 -5.11 2.09 -6.42
C HIS A 118 -3.85 2.96 -6.25
N TRP A 119 -2.69 2.32 -6.15
CA TRP A 119 -1.40 3.01 -6.06
C TRP A 119 -1.27 3.93 -4.85
N GLY A 120 -1.75 3.47 -3.70
CA GLY A 120 -1.57 4.18 -2.44
C GLY A 120 -2.57 5.32 -2.21
N THR A 121 -3.70 5.35 -2.93
CA THR A 121 -4.71 6.41 -2.81
C THR A 121 -6.01 5.94 -2.17
N GLU A 122 -6.21 4.63 -2.05
CA GLU A 122 -7.35 4.05 -1.35
C GLU A 122 -6.87 3.14 -0.23
N PHE A 123 -7.54 3.21 0.92
CA PHE A 123 -7.23 2.34 2.05
C PHE A 123 -8.47 1.74 2.67
N PHE A 124 -8.32 0.51 3.14
CA PHE A 124 -9.28 -0.15 4.03
C PHE A 124 -8.54 -0.69 5.25
N ILE A 125 -9.05 -0.33 6.44
CA ILE A 125 -8.44 -0.70 7.71
C ILE A 125 -9.52 -1.28 8.62
N PRO A 126 -9.55 -2.60 8.82
CA PRO A 126 -10.54 -3.24 9.68
C PRO A 126 -10.15 -3.15 11.16
N ASN A 127 -11.16 -3.22 12.03
CA ASN A 127 -10.98 -3.34 13.48
C ASN A 127 -10.09 -2.24 14.12
N VAL A 128 -10.18 -1.02 13.61
CA VAL A 128 -9.42 0.14 14.10
C VAL A 128 -10.05 0.73 15.37
N LEU A 129 -9.21 1.22 16.28
CA LEU A 129 -9.60 1.90 17.51
C LEU A 129 -9.85 3.39 17.27
N GLU A 130 -10.71 4.04 18.07
CA GLU A 130 -11.00 5.48 17.92
C GLU A 130 -9.75 6.37 18.00
N GLU A 131 -8.80 6.02 18.87
CA GLU A 131 -7.53 6.74 18.99
C GLU A 131 -6.68 6.64 17.71
N GLU A 132 -6.68 5.47 17.09
CA GLU A 132 -5.96 5.22 15.85
C GLU A 132 -6.65 5.92 14.68
N ILE A 133 -8.00 5.99 14.66
CA ILE A 133 -8.74 6.84 13.71
C ILE A 133 -8.35 8.31 13.86
N ARG A 134 -8.26 8.83 15.10
CA ARG A 134 -7.84 10.22 15.36
C ARG A 134 -6.41 10.46 14.89
N TRP A 135 -5.50 9.52 15.13
CA TRP A 135 -4.13 9.59 14.64
C TRP A 135 -4.08 9.58 13.10
N ILE A 136 -4.81 8.67 12.44
CA ILE A 136 -4.92 8.59 10.97
C ILE A 136 -5.40 9.92 10.39
N LYS A 137 -6.43 10.54 10.98
CA LYS A 137 -6.93 11.86 10.55
C LYS A 137 -5.88 12.97 10.66
N GLY A 138 -4.88 12.82 11.54
CA GLY A 138 -3.79 13.79 11.70
C GLY A 138 -2.63 13.62 10.72
N ILE A 139 -2.58 12.51 9.96
CA ILE A 139 -1.49 12.22 9.02
C ILE A 139 -1.93 12.24 7.55
N VAL A 140 -3.21 11.97 7.26
CA VAL A 140 -3.76 12.07 5.91
C VAL A 140 -4.11 13.53 5.58
N PRO A 141 -4.15 13.93 4.30
CA PRO A 141 -4.56 15.28 3.90
C PRO A 141 -5.95 15.67 4.40
N ASP A 142 -6.17 16.95 4.69
CA ASP A 142 -7.42 17.48 5.27
C ASP A 142 -8.66 17.24 4.39
N ASP A 143 -8.47 17.17 3.07
CA ASP A 143 -9.51 16.92 2.07
C ASP A 143 -9.76 15.42 1.80
N THR A 144 -9.14 14.55 2.59
CA THR A 144 -9.35 13.09 2.54
C THR A 144 -10.76 12.70 2.95
N SER A 145 -11.40 11.88 2.14
CA SER A 145 -12.68 11.25 2.50
C SER A 145 -12.41 10.04 3.40
N LEU A 146 -12.89 10.08 4.64
CA LEU A 146 -12.81 8.97 5.60
C LEU A 146 -14.22 8.54 6.03
N LEU A 147 -14.59 7.31 5.66
CA LEU A 147 -15.87 6.69 6.01
C LEU A 147 -15.65 5.66 7.14
N GLN A 148 -16.52 5.67 8.15
CA GLN A 148 -16.52 4.71 9.26
C GLN A 148 -17.79 3.85 9.18
N PHE A 149 -17.67 2.53 9.32
CA PHE A 149 -18.79 1.58 9.25
C PHE A 149 -18.53 0.27 10.00
#